data_AF-A0A8S3D3M4-F1
#
_entry.id   AF-A0A8S3D3M4-F1
#
_cell.length_a   1.000
_cell.length_b   1.000
_cell.length_c   1.000
_cell.angle_alpha   90.00
_cell.angle_beta   90.00
_cell.angle_gamma   90.00
#
_symmetry.space_group_name_H-M   'P 1'
#
loop_
_entity.id
_entity.type
_entity.pdbx_description
1 polymer ?
#
loop_
_entity_poly.entity_id
_entity_poly.type
_entity_poly.pdbx_seq_one_letter_code
_entity_poly.pdbx_strand_id
1 'polypeptide(L)'
;GNGRLYYRIAMNYAPSNLQLKAVNYGFKIERIYAAIDDPSRVQKQSDGTWKFKLQEKIQVTLTMTTTQQRYHIALVDYLPA
;
A
#
# COMPACT_ATOMS: atom_id res chain seq x y z
N GLY A 1 -19.91 33.78 17.70
CA GLY A 1 -20.39 34.33 18.98
C GLY A 1 -19.34 34.13 20.05
N ASN A 2 -19.53 34.68 21.24
CA ASN A 2 -18.58 34.50 22.34
C ASN A 2 -18.65 33.05 22.86
N GLY A 3 -17.56 32.30 22.71
CA GLY A 3 -17.44 30.88 23.06
C GLY A 3 -16.36 30.18 22.23
N ARG A 4 -16.13 28.89 22.50
CA ARG A 4 -15.20 28.05 21.70
C ARG A 4 -16.00 27.10 20.80
N LEU A 5 -15.68 27.08 19.51
CA LEU A 5 -16.19 26.10 18.57
C LEU A 5 -15.08 25.07 18.29
N TYR A 6 -15.37 23.80 18.58
CA TYR A 6 -14.52 22.69 18.18
C TYR A 6 -15.16 22.01 16.98
N TYR A 7 -14.44 21.96 15.86
CA TYR A 7 -14.88 21.30 14.65
C TYR A 7 -13.75 20.45 14.09
N ARG A 8 -14.10 19.37 13.40
CA ARG A 8 -13.17 18.53 12.63
C ARG A 8 -13.77 18.29 11.26
N ILE A 9 -12.97 18.55 10.22
CA ILE A 9 -13.35 18.29 8.84
C ILE A 9 -12.49 17.12 8.35
N ALA A 10 -13.13 16.17 7.67
CA ALA A 10 -12.46 15.07 6.98
C ALA A 10 -13.05 14.95 5.58
N MET A 11 -12.20 14.70 4.58
CA MET A 11 -12.59 14.56 3.18
C MET A 11 -12.02 13.25 2.64
N ASN A 12 -12.87 12.46 2.02
CA ASN A 12 -12.46 11.29 1.25
C ASN A 12 -12.45 11.68 -0.22
N TYR A 13 -11.32 11.47 -0.90
CA TYR A 13 -11.16 11.80 -2.30
C TYR A 13 -10.25 10.79 -2.99
N ALA A 14 -10.40 10.65 -4.30
CA ALA A 14 -9.44 9.93 -5.14
C ALA A 14 -8.41 10.91 -5.71
N PRO A 15 -7.11 10.58 -5.69
CA PRO A 15 -6.12 11.42 -6.35
C PRO A 15 -6.34 11.40 -7.87
N SER A 16 -6.01 12.51 -8.54
CA SER A 16 -6.11 12.59 -10.01
C SER A 16 -5.13 11.66 -10.73
N ASN A 17 -4.06 11.23 -10.06
CA ASN A 17 -3.10 10.23 -10.53
C ASN A 17 -2.88 9.16 -9.45
N LEU A 18 -2.93 7.89 -9.84
CA LEU A 18 -2.73 6.75 -8.95
C LEU A 18 -1.24 6.41 -8.72
N GLN A 19 -0.33 6.98 -9.52
CA GLN A 19 1.11 6.87 -9.34
C GLN A 19 1.57 7.91 -8.31
N LEU A 20 1.43 7.56 -7.03
CA LEU A 20 1.87 8.38 -5.93
C LEU A 20 3.33 8.07 -5.57
N LYS A 21 4.09 9.10 -5.19
CA LYS A 21 5.42 8.89 -4.59
C LYS A 21 5.26 8.11 -3.29
N ALA A 22 6.23 7.24 -2.99
CA ALA A 22 6.28 6.56 -1.70
C ALA A 22 6.38 7.59 -0.57
N VAL A 23 5.57 7.40 0.47
CA VAL A 23 5.47 8.28 1.64
C VAL A 23 5.47 7.47 2.92
N ASN A 24 5.90 8.10 4.01
CA ASN A 24 5.79 7.56 5.37
C ASN A 24 5.23 8.64 6.30
N TYR A 25 3.98 8.46 6.71
CA TYR A 25 3.30 9.37 7.65
C TYR A 25 3.01 8.68 8.98
N GLY A 26 4.01 7.97 9.52
CA GLY A 26 3.90 7.16 10.73
C GLY A 26 3.54 5.69 10.48
N PHE A 27 3.26 5.36 9.22
CA PHE A 27 3.15 4.02 8.67
C PHE A 27 3.96 3.95 7.39
N LYS A 28 4.82 2.94 7.27
CA LYS A 28 5.46 2.55 6.01
C LYS A 28 4.93 1.19 5.62
N ILE A 29 4.42 1.05 4.40
CA ILE A 29 3.89 -0.20 3.88
C ILE A 29 4.73 -0.59 2.69
N GLU A 30 5.13 -1.86 2.63
CA GLU A 30 5.82 -2.45 1.51
C GLU A 30 5.07 -3.71 1.06
N ARG A 31 4.95 -3.88 -0.26
CA ARG A 31 4.41 -5.08 -0.89
C ARG A 31 5.47 -5.70 -1.78
N ILE A 32 5.68 -6.99 -1.62
CA ILE A 32 6.58 -7.78 -2.45
C ILE A 32 5.80 -8.96 -3.03
N TYR A 33 6.07 -9.26 -4.29
CA TYR A 33 5.54 -10.44 -4.97
C TYR A 33 6.67 -11.43 -5.22
N ALA A 34 6.37 -12.71 -5.06
CA ALA A 34 7.27 -13.80 -5.43
C ALA A 34 6.47 -14.90 -6.15
N ALA A 35 7.07 -15.51 -7.16
CA ALA A 35 6.55 -16.76 -7.70
C ALA A 35 6.77 -17.87 -6.67
N ILE A 36 5.80 -18.77 -6.54
CA ILE A 36 5.96 -19.94 -5.66
C ILE A 36 6.80 -21.02 -6.36
N ASP A 37 6.56 -21.26 -7.65
CA ASP A 37 7.16 -22.38 -8.36
C ASP A 37 8.47 -22.00 -9.06
N ASP A 38 8.50 -20.88 -9.80
CA ASP A 38 9.69 -20.44 -10.55
C ASP A 38 9.91 -18.93 -10.40
N PRO A 39 10.92 -18.49 -9.60
CA PRO A 39 11.18 -17.09 -9.29
C PRO A 39 11.33 -16.18 -10.51
N SER A 40 11.73 -16.73 -11.67
CA SER A 40 11.89 -15.93 -12.90
C SER A 40 10.57 -15.41 -13.47
N ARG A 41 9.43 -15.98 -13.02
CA ARG A 41 8.08 -15.65 -13.51
C ARG A 41 7.45 -14.43 -12.85
N VAL A 42 8.10 -13.89 -11.83
CA VAL A 42 7.70 -12.63 -11.17
C VAL A 42 8.91 -11.71 -11.11
N GLN A 43 8.83 -10.58 -11.83
CA GLN A 43 9.97 -9.67 -11.96
C GLN A 43 9.57 -8.24 -11.64
N LYS A 44 10.28 -7.63 -10.69
CA LYS A 44 10.21 -6.19 -10.47
C LYS A 44 11.06 -5.48 -11.53
N GLN A 45 10.44 -4.56 -12.26
CA GLN A 45 11.11 -3.74 -13.27
C GLN A 45 11.84 -2.57 -12.60
N SER A 46 12.74 -1.92 -13.35
CA SER A 46 13.51 -0.76 -12.89
C SER A 46 12.64 0.46 -12.53
N ASP A 47 11.48 0.59 -13.16
CA ASP A 47 10.49 1.63 -12.88
C ASP A 47 9.60 1.31 -11.65
N GLY A 48 9.82 0.16 -11.01
CA GLY A 48 9.08 -0.30 -9.84
C GLY A 48 7.79 -1.06 -10.15
N THR A 49 7.39 -1.19 -11.41
CA THR A 49 6.28 -2.05 -11.84
C THR A 49 6.64 -3.53 -11.72
N TRP A 50 5.63 -4.40 -11.76
CA TRP A 50 5.82 -5.84 -11.69
C TRP A 50 5.31 -6.51 -12.96
N LYS A 51 6.09 -7.47 -13.47
CA LYS A 51 5.67 -8.37 -14.54
C LYS A 51 5.44 -9.77 -13.98
N PHE A 52 4.34 -10.37 -14.39
CA PHE A 52 3.92 -11.69 -13.98
C PHE A 52 3.73 -12.57 -15.20
N LYS A 53 4.18 -13.82 -15.14
CA LYS A 53 3.77 -14.82 -16.13
C LYS A 53 2.31 -15.19 -15.89
N LEU A 54 1.56 -15.37 -16.96
CA LEU A 54 0.18 -15.84 -16.89
C LEU A 54 0.09 -17.21 -16.22
N GLN A 55 -1.01 -17.41 -15.48
CA GLN A 55 -1.34 -18.65 -14.76
C GLN A 55 -0.30 -19.05 -13.68
N GLU A 56 0.53 -18.11 -13.23
CA GLU A 56 1.50 -18.37 -12.17
C GLU A 56 0.87 -18.24 -10.78
N LYS A 57 1.28 -19.11 -9.85
CA LYS A 57 0.93 -18.97 -8.44
C LYS A 57 1.88 -17.98 -7.77
N ILE A 58 1.32 -16.89 -7.25
CA ILE A 58 2.08 -15.77 -6.68
C ILE A 58 1.84 -15.70 -5.17
N GLN A 59 2.91 -15.56 -4.40
CA GLN A 59 2.87 -15.17 -3.01
C GLN A 59 2.97 -13.65 -2.89
N VAL A 60 2.05 -13.05 -2.15
CA VAL A 60 2.07 -11.63 -1.81
C VAL A 60 2.48 -11.50 -0.34
N THR A 61 3.56 -10.75 -0.09
CA THR A 61 4.00 -10.43 1.28
C THR A 61 3.82 -8.92 1.52
N LEU A 62 3.04 -8.59 2.55
CA LEU A 62 2.85 -7.23 3.03
C LEU A 62 3.61 -7.01 4.33
N THR A 63 4.42 -5.96 4.35
CA THR A 63 5.15 -5.53 5.54
C THR A 63 4.69 -4.12 5.92
N MET A 64 4.09 -3.98 7.10
CA MET A 64 3.75 -2.68 7.69
C MET A 64 4.70 -2.38 8.84
N THR A 65 5.41 -1.25 8.75
CA THR A 65 6.31 -0.75 9.80
C THR A 65 5.73 0.50 10.43
N THR A 66 5.71 0.55 11.76
CA THR A 66 5.23 1.69 12.56
C THR A 66 6.32 2.17 13.50
N THR A 67 6.36 3.47 13.79
CA THR A 67 7.36 4.07 14.70
C THR A 67 7.09 3.83 16.18
N GLN A 68 5.86 3.43 16.52
CA GLN A 68 5.39 3.18 17.88
C GLN A 68 4.21 2.21 17.82
N GLN A 69 3.81 1.65 18.97
CA GLN A 69 2.63 0.79 19.05
C GLN A 69 1.36 1.57 18.67
N ARG A 70 0.52 0.95 17.82
CA ARG A 70 -0.74 1.51 17.33
C ARG A 70 -1.85 0.49 17.58
N TYR A 71 -3.02 0.98 17.96
CA TYR A 71 -4.24 0.20 18.16
C TYR A 71 -5.31 0.66 17.17
N HIS A 72 -6.32 -0.19 16.92
CA HIS A 72 -7.44 0.10 16.02
C HIS A 72 -7.00 0.43 14.57
N ILE A 73 -6.04 -0.35 14.05
CA ILE A 73 -5.54 -0.21 12.68
C ILE A 73 -6.11 -1.31 11.80
N ALA A 74 -6.46 -0.96 10.57
CA ALA A 74 -6.79 -1.90 9.50
C ALA A 74 -5.85 -1.65 8.30
N LEU A 75 -5.29 -2.71 7.76
CA LEU A 75 -4.54 -2.69 6.50
C LEU A 75 -5.37 -3.43 5.44
N VAL A 76 -5.68 -2.73 4.35
CA VAL A 76 -6.44 -3.30 3.22
C VAL A 76 -5.54 -3.30 2.01
N ASP A 77 -5.42 -4.47 1.37
CA ASP A 77 -4.71 -4.66 0.12
C ASP A 77 -5.71 -4.96 -1.00
N TYR A 78 -5.87 -4.01 -1.92
CA TYR A 78 -6.57 -4.27 -3.17
C TYR A 78 -5.64 -4.97 -4.16
N LEU A 79 -6.06 -6.16 -4.60
CA LEU A 79 -5.38 -6.90 -5.65
C LEU A 79 -5.59 -6.21 -7.01
N PRO A 80 -4.54 -6.16 -7.86
CA PRO A 80 -4.68 -5.63 -9.21
C PRO A 80 -5.63 -6.50 -10.04
N ALA A 81 -6.37 -5.86 -10.96
CA ALA A 81 -7.26 -6.51 -11.91
C ALA A 81 -6.50 -7.24 -13.02
#